data_AF-A0A0Q9PWQ1-F1
#
_entry.id   AF-A0A0Q9PWQ1-F1
#
_cell.length_a   1.000
_cell.length_b   1.000
_cell.length_c   1.000
_cell.angle_alpha   90.00
_cell.angle_beta   90.00
_cell.angle_gamma   90.00
#
_symmetry.space_group_name_H-M   'P 1'
#
loop_
_entity.id
_entity.type
_entity.pdbx_description
1 polymer ?
#
loop_
_entity_poly.entity_id
_entity_poly.type
_entity_poly.pdbx_seq_one_letter_code
_entity_poly.pdbx_strand_id
1 'polypeptide(L)'
;MTTLTLSPMFPRVRMKRRSRAFGLLEVILVFAIVIGAAAVTFTVFSSASASSGAAKTADQLNLLAANLRASPFGLAHDYTGLSNDSALKGAIFPANLLVDGKPNTDYGLIQTAPWYKSKAQFDININNIPQAGAECTKLLMALGNSGYDDVIVGDSDPGFMGGDSILTGGKLDMSKVTFWCSGDNTPSGPSVGVDIIGH
;
A
#
# COMPACT_ATOMS: atom_id res chain seq x y z
N MET A 1 -21.08 -24.76 94.48
CA MET A 1 -19.91 -24.50 93.62
C MET A 1 -20.37 -23.68 92.43
N THR A 2 -19.93 -22.43 92.39
CA THR A 2 -20.25 -21.38 91.42
C THR A 2 -19.44 -21.60 90.14
N THR A 3 -20.02 -21.41 88.96
CA THR A 3 -19.25 -21.33 87.71
C THR A 3 -19.85 -20.27 86.79
N LEU A 4 -19.19 -19.12 86.75
CA LEU A 4 -19.38 -18.03 85.80
C LEU A 4 -18.78 -18.42 84.45
N THR A 5 -19.50 -18.19 83.35
CA THR A 5 -18.92 -18.25 82.00
C THR A 5 -19.05 -16.87 81.34
N LEU A 6 -17.89 -16.27 81.07
CA LEU A 6 -17.69 -14.97 80.43
C LEU A 6 -17.93 -15.08 78.91
N SER A 7 -18.65 -14.12 78.32
CA SER A 7 -18.67 -13.89 76.87
C SER A 7 -17.47 -13.01 76.43
N PRO A 8 -16.77 -13.33 75.33
CA PRO A 8 -15.75 -12.45 74.78
C PRO A 8 -16.37 -11.34 73.89
N MET A 9 -16.16 -10.09 74.30
CA MET A 9 -16.50 -8.89 73.54
C MET A 9 -15.27 -8.49 72.69
N PHE A 10 -15.30 -8.79 71.39
CA PHE A 10 -14.26 -8.33 70.45
C PHE A 10 -14.58 -6.90 69.96
N PRO A 11 -13.62 -5.95 70.00
CA PRO A 11 -13.81 -4.63 69.43
C PRO A 11 -13.78 -4.68 67.89
N ARG A 12 -14.85 -4.23 67.23
CA ARG A 12 -14.89 -4.00 65.78
C ARG A 12 -14.08 -2.76 65.42
N VAL A 13 -12.88 -2.93 64.88
CA VAL A 13 -12.12 -1.85 64.21
C VAL A 13 -12.79 -1.56 62.86
N ARG A 14 -13.52 -0.45 62.74
CA ARG A 14 -14.01 0.07 61.45
C ARG A 14 -12.85 0.75 60.71
N MET A 15 -12.25 0.07 59.74
CA MET A 15 -11.37 0.72 58.77
C MET A 15 -12.21 1.63 57.86
N LYS A 16 -12.04 2.95 58.00
CA LYS A 16 -12.67 3.95 57.14
C LYS A 16 -11.94 3.94 55.79
N ARG A 17 -12.48 3.22 54.81
CA ARG A 17 -11.94 3.16 53.43
C ARG A 17 -12.12 4.54 52.79
N ARG A 18 -11.07 5.36 52.78
CA ARG A 18 -11.06 6.67 52.10
C ARG A 18 -10.97 6.43 50.60
N SER A 19 -12.11 6.37 49.91
CA SER A 19 -12.15 6.42 48.44
C SER A 19 -11.69 7.82 48.01
N ARG A 20 -10.47 7.92 47.48
CA ARG A 20 -10.01 9.14 46.83
C ARG A 20 -10.77 9.25 45.51
N ALA A 21 -11.76 10.14 45.45
CA ALA A 21 -12.38 10.52 44.20
C ALA A 21 -11.34 11.31 43.40
N PHE A 22 -11.06 10.86 42.18
CA PHE A 22 -10.15 11.55 41.26
C PHE A 22 -10.64 12.98 41.03
N GLY A 23 -9.73 13.95 41.10
CA GLY A 23 -10.07 15.35 40.83
C GLY A 23 -10.47 15.53 39.38
N LEU A 24 -11.38 16.47 39.10
CA LEU A 24 -11.82 16.81 37.73
C LEU A 24 -10.63 17.07 36.79
N LEU A 25 -9.60 17.74 37.31
CA LEU A 25 -8.38 18.09 36.58
C LEU A 25 -7.53 16.86 36.24
N GLU A 26 -7.56 15.84 37.09
CA GLU A 26 -6.84 14.57 36.91
C GLU A 26 -7.52 13.72 35.83
N VAL A 27 -8.86 13.75 35.77
CA VAL A 27 -9.64 13.09 34.72
C VAL A 27 -9.39 13.75 33.35
N ILE A 28 -9.40 15.08 33.28
CA ILE A 28 -9.13 15.82 32.02
C ILE A 28 -7.71 15.54 31.53
N LEU A 29 -6.72 15.50 32.44
CA LEU A 29 -5.34 15.19 32.10
C LEU A 29 -5.20 13.78 31.48
N VAL A 30 -5.86 12.77 32.07
CA VAL A 30 -5.83 11.40 31.54
C VAL A 30 -6.50 11.33 30.17
N PHE A 31 -7.63 11.99 29.97
CA PHE A 31 -8.30 12.02 28.66
C PHE A 31 -7.46 12.71 27.58
N ALA A 32 -6.77 13.81 27.90
CA ALA A 32 -5.88 14.49 26.97
C ALA A 32 -4.71 13.59 26.53
N ILE A 33 -4.14 12.81 27.46
CA ILE A 33 -3.07 11.85 27.16
C ILE A 33 -3.58 10.71 26.27
N VAL A 34 -4.77 10.17 26.57
CA VAL A 34 -5.36 9.08 25.77
C VAL A 34 -5.69 9.56 24.34
N ILE A 35 -6.22 10.78 24.19
CA ILE A 35 -6.50 11.36 22.86
C ILE A 35 -5.20 11.61 22.08
N GLY A 36 -4.15 12.13 22.73
CA GLY A 36 -2.85 12.33 22.11
C GLY A 36 -2.19 11.01 21.70
N ALA A 37 -2.26 9.98 22.55
CA ALA A 37 -1.74 8.65 22.24
C ALA A 37 -2.52 7.98 21.08
N ALA A 38 -3.85 8.14 21.05
CA ALA A 38 -4.69 7.62 19.96
C ALA A 38 -4.33 8.26 18.60
N ALA A 39 -4.05 9.56 18.55
CA ALA A 39 -3.64 10.26 17.33
C ALA A 39 -2.29 9.76 16.78
N VAL A 40 -1.34 9.45 17.65
CA VAL A 40 -0.04 8.86 17.25
C VAL A 40 -0.21 7.42 16.76
N THR A 41 -1.09 6.61 17.38
CA THR A 41 -1.34 5.26 16.88
C THR A 41 -2.08 5.23 15.54
N PHE A 42 -2.92 6.23 15.24
CA PHE A 42 -3.65 6.31 13.96
C PHE A 42 -2.74 6.57 12.76
N THR A 43 -1.68 7.35 12.91
CA THR A 43 -0.69 7.57 11.82
C THR A 43 0.19 6.34 11.57
N VAL A 44 0.48 5.56 12.62
CA VAL A 44 1.25 4.31 12.50
C VAL A 44 0.38 3.18 11.91
N PHE A 45 -0.91 3.11 12.24
CA PHE A 45 -1.82 2.11 11.66
C PHE A 45 -2.19 2.40 10.20
N SER A 46 -2.36 3.68 9.83
CA SER A 46 -2.57 4.05 8.42
C SER A 46 -1.34 3.71 7.58
N SER A 47 -0.12 3.90 8.12
CA SER A 47 1.13 3.58 7.41
C SER A 47 1.47 2.08 7.32
N ALA A 48 1.00 1.24 8.27
CA ALA A 48 1.16 -0.21 8.21
C ALA A 48 0.19 -0.89 7.22
N SER A 49 -1.04 -0.41 7.13
CA SER A 49 -2.03 -0.91 6.16
C SER A 49 -1.65 -0.53 4.73
N ALA A 50 -1.23 0.73 4.55
CA ALA A 50 -0.57 1.26 3.38
C ALA A 50 0.60 0.35 2.91
N SER A 51 1.55 0.07 3.81
CA SER A 51 2.68 -0.82 3.51
C SER A 51 2.28 -2.19 2.97
N SER A 52 1.11 -2.72 3.33
CA SER A 52 0.66 -4.02 2.84
C SER A 52 0.15 -3.96 1.40
N GLY A 53 -0.58 -2.91 1.01
CA GLY A 53 -1.16 -2.76 -0.33
C GLY A 53 -0.12 -2.47 -1.40
N ALA A 54 0.75 -1.48 -1.14
CA ALA A 54 1.84 -1.12 -2.05
C ALA A 54 2.83 -2.28 -2.26
N ALA A 55 3.25 -2.94 -1.17
CA ALA A 55 4.17 -4.07 -1.26
C ALA A 55 3.54 -5.28 -1.96
N LYS A 56 2.31 -5.64 -1.59
CA LYS A 56 1.55 -6.72 -2.24
C LYS A 56 1.39 -6.46 -3.74
N THR A 57 1.01 -5.24 -4.12
CA THR A 57 0.87 -4.87 -5.54
C THR A 57 2.21 -4.99 -6.26
N ALA A 58 3.29 -4.45 -5.69
CA ALA A 58 4.62 -4.57 -6.30
C ALA A 58 5.02 -6.05 -6.50
N ASP A 59 4.79 -6.91 -5.52
CA ASP A 59 5.05 -8.35 -5.63
C ASP A 59 4.19 -9.02 -6.71
N GLN A 60 2.91 -8.66 -6.79
CA GLN A 60 2.01 -9.14 -7.84
C GLN A 60 2.49 -8.73 -9.24
N LEU A 61 2.90 -7.48 -9.42
CA LEU A 61 3.40 -6.97 -10.71
C LEU A 61 4.76 -7.58 -11.07
N ASN A 62 5.64 -7.78 -10.09
CA ASN A 62 6.91 -8.49 -10.27
C ASN A 62 6.68 -9.94 -10.71
N LEU A 63 5.70 -10.63 -10.13
CA LEU A 63 5.33 -11.98 -10.55
C LEU A 63 4.76 -12.00 -11.97
N LEU A 64 3.89 -11.04 -12.31
CA LEU A 64 3.36 -10.91 -13.67
C LEU A 64 4.48 -10.65 -14.69
N ALA A 65 5.40 -9.74 -14.38
CA ALA A 65 6.55 -9.44 -15.23
C ALA A 65 7.46 -10.66 -15.43
N ALA A 66 7.69 -11.44 -14.37
CA ALA A 66 8.43 -12.70 -14.48
C ALA A 66 7.71 -13.71 -15.40
N ASN A 67 6.39 -13.84 -15.28
CA ASN A 67 5.59 -14.70 -16.16
C ASN A 67 5.63 -14.22 -17.63
N LEU A 68 5.59 -12.91 -17.87
CA LEU A 68 5.71 -12.33 -19.21
C LEU A 68 7.07 -12.68 -19.84
N ARG A 69 8.16 -12.54 -19.09
CA ARG A 69 9.51 -12.93 -19.54
C ARG A 69 9.64 -14.42 -19.84
N ALA A 70 8.98 -15.25 -19.05
CA ALA A 70 8.97 -16.71 -19.23
C ALA A 70 7.97 -17.18 -20.32
N SER A 71 7.08 -16.30 -20.78
CA SER A 71 6.06 -16.63 -21.78
C SER A 71 6.66 -16.73 -23.18
N PRO A 72 5.90 -17.24 -24.18
CA PRO A 72 6.34 -17.26 -25.57
C PRO A 72 6.75 -15.87 -26.12
N PHE A 73 6.14 -14.78 -25.62
CA PHE A 73 6.51 -13.41 -26.00
C PHE A 73 7.92 -13.05 -25.52
N GLY A 74 8.21 -13.32 -24.24
CA GLY A 74 9.51 -13.04 -23.64
C GLY A 74 10.63 -13.91 -24.22
N LEU A 75 10.37 -15.20 -24.42
CA LEU A 75 11.34 -16.11 -25.05
C LEU A 75 11.65 -15.73 -26.52
N ALA A 76 10.69 -15.13 -27.21
CA ALA A 76 10.88 -14.63 -28.57
C ALA A 76 11.50 -13.22 -28.62
N HIS A 77 11.62 -12.53 -27.48
CA HIS A 77 11.92 -11.10 -27.40
C HIS A 77 11.03 -10.26 -28.33
N ASP A 78 9.76 -10.64 -28.45
CA ASP A 78 8.77 -9.94 -29.26
C ASP A 78 7.40 -10.03 -28.59
N TYR A 79 7.01 -8.92 -27.97
CA TYR A 79 5.73 -8.75 -27.31
C TYR A 79 4.64 -8.27 -28.27
N THR A 80 4.87 -8.27 -29.59
CA THR A 80 3.83 -7.98 -30.58
C THR A 80 2.62 -8.90 -30.37
N GLY A 81 1.43 -8.31 -30.23
CA GLY A 81 0.19 -9.05 -29.96
C GLY A 81 -0.05 -9.37 -28.49
N LEU A 82 0.83 -8.93 -27.58
CA LEU A 82 0.53 -8.90 -26.15
C LEU A 82 -0.69 -7.99 -25.91
N SER A 83 -1.70 -8.53 -25.24
CA SER A 83 -2.88 -7.85 -24.77
C SER A 83 -3.41 -8.60 -23.55
N ASN A 84 -4.31 -8.00 -22.78
CA ASN A 84 -4.94 -8.71 -21.67
C ASN A 84 -5.58 -10.04 -22.12
N ASP A 85 -6.23 -10.06 -23.27
CA ASP A 85 -6.88 -11.27 -23.79
C ASP A 85 -5.87 -12.35 -24.17
N SER A 86 -4.76 -11.99 -24.83
CA SER A 86 -3.72 -12.96 -25.19
C SER A 86 -2.97 -13.46 -23.96
N ALA A 87 -2.71 -12.58 -22.99
CA ALA A 87 -2.10 -12.94 -21.71
C ALA A 87 -3.01 -13.83 -20.84
N LEU A 88 -4.33 -13.58 -20.80
CA LEU A 88 -5.30 -14.45 -20.13
C LEU A 88 -5.39 -15.83 -20.78
N LYS A 89 -5.49 -15.88 -22.12
CA LYS A 89 -5.49 -17.16 -22.87
C LYS A 89 -4.21 -17.96 -22.67
N GLY A 90 -3.08 -17.27 -22.54
CA GLY A 90 -1.78 -17.87 -22.25
C GLY A 90 -1.55 -18.22 -20.78
N ALA A 91 -2.53 -17.99 -19.89
CA ALA A 91 -2.40 -18.15 -18.44
C ALA A 91 -1.17 -17.43 -17.84
N ILE A 92 -0.81 -16.28 -18.41
CA ILE A 92 0.32 -15.46 -17.95
C ILE A 92 -0.03 -14.75 -16.64
N PHE A 93 -1.28 -14.30 -16.49
CA PHE A 93 -1.76 -13.72 -15.23
C PHE A 93 -1.85 -14.81 -14.15
N PRO A 94 -1.16 -14.62 -13.01
CA PRO A 94 -1.30 -15.54 -11.90
C PRO A 94 -2.71 -15.44 -11.28
N ALA A 95 -3.22 -16.54 -10.74
CA ALA A 95 -4.61 -16.61 -10.27
C ALA A 95 -4.95 -15.60 -9.17
N ASN A 96 -3.97 -15.22 -8.34
CA ASN A 96 -4.10 -14.20 -7.30
C ASN A 96 -4.16 -12.76 -7.82
N LEU A 97 -4.02 -12.56 -9.14
CA LEU A 97 -4.25 -11.30 -9.84
C LEU A 97 -5.59 -11.27 -10.58
N LEU A 98 -6.40 -12.33 -10.50
CA LEU A 98 -7.69 -12.39 -11.18
C LEU A 98 -8.83 -12.16 -10.19
N VAL A 99 -9.59 -11.09 -10.41
CA VAL A 99 -10.84 -10.80 -9.70
C VAL A 99 -11.98 -10.88 -10.71
N ASP A 100 -12.93 -11.79 -10.48
CA ASP A 100 -14.01 -12.10 -11.43
C ASP A 100 -13.51 -12.38 -12.87
N GLY A 101 -12.36 -13.05 -12.97
CA GLY A 101 -11.72 -13.41 -14.24
C GLY A 101 -11.00 -12.26 -14.94
N LYS A 102 -10.87 -11.09 -14.31
CA LYS A 102 -10.18 -9.92 -14.87
C LYS A 102 -8.89 -9.62 -14.10
N PRO A 103 -7.80 -9.24 -14.80
CA PRO A 103 -6.55 -8.90 -14.13
C PRO A 103 -6.69 -7.59 -13.36
N ASN A 104 -6.45 -7.64 -12.05
CA ASN A 104 -6.77 -6.56 -11.12
C ASN A 104 -5.84 -6.56 -9.91
N THR A 105 -5.51 -5.36 -9.43
CA THR A 105 -4.73 -5.11 -8.20
C THR A 105 -5.58 -4.36 -7.18
N ASP A 106 -4.96 -4.00 -6.05
CA ASP A 106 -5.62 -3.11 -5.08
C ASP A 106 -5.84 -1.68 -5.63
N TYR A 107 -5.15 -1.31 -6.72
CA TYR A 107 -5.32 -0.01 -7.40
C TYR A 107 -6.20 -0.10 -8.65
N GLY A 108 -6.61 -1.29 -9.06
CA GLY A 108 -7.54 -1.48 -10.18
C GLY A 108 -6.98 -2.34 -11.31
N LEU A 109 -7.66 -2.26 -12.45
CA LEU A 109 -7.41 -3.12 -13.60
C LEU A 109 -5.98 -2.96 -14.11
N ILE A 110 -5.35 -4.10 -14.37
CA ILE A 110 -4.06 -4.15 -15.04
C ILE A 110 -4.29 -4.16 -16.54
N GLN A 111 -3.49 -3.41 -17.28
CA GLN A 111 -3.40 -3.53 -18.73
C GLN A 111 -1.99 -3.95 -19.13
N THR A 112 -1.89 -4.93 -20.01
CA THR A 112 -0.61 -5.35 -20.60
C THR A 112 -0.63 -5.09 -22.09
N ALA A 113 0.45 -4.53 -22.62
CA ALA A 113 0.61 -4.22 -24.03
C ALA A 113 2.10 -4.33 -24.43
N PRO A 114 2.43 -4.38 -25.74
CA PRO A 114 3.79 -4.15 -26.18
C PRO A 114 4.15 -2.68 -25.92
N TRP A 115 5.39 -2.41 -25.52
CA TRP A 115 5.84 -1.04 -25.36
C TRP A 115 5.95 -0.35 -26.73
N TYR A 116 5.38 0.86 -26.85
CA TYR A 116 5.26 1.51 -28.16
C TYR A 116 6.61 1.88 -28.79
N LYS A 117 7.68 2.06 -27.99
CA LYS A 117 9.02 2.36 -28.52
C LYS A 117 9.80 1.12 -28.94
N SER A 118 9.44 -0.06 -28.44
CA SER A 118 10.17 -1.29 -28.69
C SER A 118 9.28 -2.49 -28.52
N LYS A 119 9.10 -3.25 -29.60
CA LYS A 119 8.40 -4.54 -29.55
C LYS A 119 9.10 -5.59 -28.68
N ALA A 120 10.39 -5.41 -28.37
CA ALA A 120 11.13 -6.29 -27.47
C ALA A 120 10.85 -6.01 -25.99
N GLN A 121 10.01 -5.01 -25.70
CA GLN A 121 9.62 -4.64 -24.35
C GLN A 121 8.10 -4.77 -24.19
N PHE A 122 7.68 -5.15 -22.99
CA PHE A 122 6.31 -5.10 -22.54
C PHE A 122 6.06 -3.84 -21.71
N ASP A 123 4.78 -3.52 -21.61
CA ASP A 123 4.23 -2.50 -20.73
C ASP A 123 3.17 -3.14 -19.84
N ILE A 124 3.25 -2.86 -18.54
CA ILE A 124 2.21 -3.16 -17.56
C ILE A 124 1.73 -1.83 -16.98
N ASN A 125 0.51 -1.44 -17.34
CA ASN A 125 -0.15 -0.26 -16.85
C ASN A 125 -1.08 -0.60 -15.68
N ILE A 126 -0.98 0.18 -14.61
CA ILE A 126 -1.96 0.23 -13.51
C ILE A 126 -2.36 1.67 -13.23
N ASN A 127 -3.63 1.89 -12.94
CA ASN A 127 -4.20 3.23 -12.67
C ASN A 127 -4.72 3.33 -11.24
N ASN A 128 -5.23 4.51 -10.87
CA ASN A 128 -5.85 4.82 -9.58
C ASN A 128 -4.95 4.65 -8.34
N ILE A 129 -3.64 4.80 -8.50
CA ILE A 129 -2.73 4.86 -7.35
C ILE A 129 -2.96 6.23 -6.69
N PRO A 130 -3.27 6.29 -5.37
CA PRO A 130 -3.51 7.56 -4.70
C PRO A 130 -2.30 8.47 -4.84
N GLN A 131 -2.46 9.61 -5.48
CA GLN A 131 -1.34 10.49 -5.79
C GLN A 131 -0.69 11.02 -4.51
N ALA A 132 -1.48 11.42 -3.52
CA ALA A 132 -0.96 11.93 -2.27
C ALA A 132 -0.70 10.81 -1.25
N GLY A 133 0.49 10.84 -0.66
CA GLY A 133 0.79 10.11 0.57
C GLY A 133 1.74 8.93 0.41
N ALA A 134 1.96 8.25 1.54
CA ALA A 134 2.99 7.21 1.67
C ALA A 134 2.78 6.01 0.72
N GLU A 135 1.56 5.80 0.23
CA GLU A 135 1.23 4.71 -0.69
C GLU A 135 1.88 4.85 -2.05
N CYS A 136 1.67 5.97 -2.72
CA CYS A 136 2.34 6.27 -3.98
C CYS A 136 3.85 6.13 -3.83
N THR A 137 4.43 6.75 -2.79
CA THR A 137 5.88 6.70 -2.59
C THR A 137 6.40 5.28 -2.42
N LYS A 138 5.75 4.46 -1.58
CA LYS A 138 6.19 3.08 -1.34
C LYS A 138 6.08 2.22 -2.58
N LEU A 139 4.98 2.32 -3.32
CA LEU A 139 4.78 1.54 -4.54
C LEU A 139 5.81 1.93 -5.61
N LEU A 140 5.96 3.23 -5.89
CA LEU A 140 6.94 3.72 -6.87
C LEU A 140 8.38 3.36 -6.48
N MET A 141 8.72 3.41 -5.19
CA MET A 141 10.02 2.94 -4.70
C MET A 141 10.22 1.44 -4.91
N ALA A 142 9.21 0.62 -4.64
CA ALA A 142 9.29 -0.82 -4.82
C ALA A 142 9.47 -1.16 -6.31
N LEU A 143 8.68 -0.56 -7.19
CA LEU A 143 8.77 -0.75 -8.63
C LEU A 143 10.10 -0.24 -9.19
N GLY A 144 10.51 0.98 -8.84
CA GLY A 144 11.75 1.58 -9.31
C GLY A 144 13.02 0.83 -8.86
N ASN A 145 12.94 -0.01 -7.83
CA ASN A 145 14.04 -0.89 -7.38
C ASN A 145 13.92 -2.34 -7.88
N SER A 146 12.89 -2.67 -8.66
CA SER A 146 12.60 -4.05 -9.10
C SER A 146 13.35 -4.47 -10.38
N GLY A 147 14.25 -3.62 -10.90
CA GLY A 147 15.10 -3.95 -12.05
C GLY A 147 14.38 -3.89 -13.41
N TYR A 148 13.29 -3.13 -13.48
CA TYR A 148 12.65 -2.76 -14.74
C TYR A 148 13.54 -1.85 -15.59
N ASP A 149 13.29 -1.82 -16.90
CA ASP A 149 13.98 -0.91 -17.81
C ASP A 149 13.57 0.53 -17.55
N ASP A 150 12.28 0.73 -17.25
CA ASP A 150 11.74 2.01 -16.83
C ASP A 150 10.48 1.82 -15.98
N VAL A 151 10.18 2.86 -15.19
CA VAL A 151 8.91 3.04 -14.50
C VAL A 151 8.46 4.46 -14.80
N ILE A 152 7.39 4.60 -15.56
CA ILE A 152 6.86 5.89 -16.00
C ILE A 152 5.60 6.18 -15.20
N VAL A 153 5.52 7.38 -14.66
CA VAL A 153 4.37 7.83 -13.89
C VAL A 153 3.71 8.98 -14.63
N GLY A 154 2.39 8.91 -14.73
CA GLY A 154 1.61 9.86 -15.48
C GLY A 154 0.22 10.04 -14.88
N ASP A 155 -0.64 10.65 -15.66
CA ASP A 155 -2.04 10.80 -15.27
C ASP A 155 -2.76 9.44 -15.26
N SER A 156 -3.81 9.30 -14.46
CA SER A 156 -4.55 8.03 -14.32
C SER A 156 -5.57 7.77 -15.44
N ASP A 157 -5.65 8.67 -16.42
CA ASP A 157 -6.56 8.55 -17.55
C ASP A 157 -6.09 7.45 -18.52
N PRO A 158 -6.96 6.49 -18.90
CA PRO A 158 -6.61 5.33 -19.74
C PRO A 158 -6.24 5.68 -21.20
N GLY A 159 -6.18 6.97 -21.56
CA GLY A 159 -5.72 7.48 -22.86
C GLY A 159 -4.57 8.47 -22.76
N PHE A 160 -4.01 8.70 -21.56
CA PHE A 160 -2.93 9.63 -21.36
C PHE A 160 -1.60 8.99 -21.80
N MET A 161 -1.10 9.40 -22.97
CA MET A 161 0.24 9.04 -23.45
C MET A 161 1.23 10.12 -22.98
N GLY A 162 1.43 10.21 -21.67
CA GLY A 162 2.29 11.20 -21.06
C GLY A 162 2.71 10.74 -19.68
N GLY A 163 3.95 10.98 -19.32
CA GLY A 163 4.46 10.58 -18.02
C GLY A 163 5.97 10.73 -18.00
N ASP A 164 6.51 10.84 -16.80
CA ASP A 164 7.93 10.96 -16.59
C ASP A 164 8.46 9.69 -15.94
N SER A 165 9.57 9.20 -16.50
CA SER A 165 10.37 8.16 -15.87
C SER A 165 10.78 8.61 -14.47
N ILE A 166 10.49 7.81 -13.45
CA ILE A 166 11.04 8.00 -12.10
C ILE A 166 12.47 7.49 -11.98
N LEU A 167 13.07 7.01 -13.08
CA LEU A 167 14.45 6.63 -13.17
C LEU A 167 15.28 7.74 -13.81
N THR A 168 16.53 7.87 -13.37
CA THR A 168 17.53 8.75 -13.97
C THR A 168 18.81 7.94 -14.12
N GLY A 169 19.22 7.69 -15.38
CA GLY A 169 20.35 6.80 -15.67
C GLY A 169 20.15 5.36 -15.19
N GLY A 170 18.91 4.86 -15.26
CA GLY A 170 18.54 3.50 -14.83
C GLY A 170 18.49 3.30 -13.32
N LYS A 171 18.49 4.37 -12.52
CA LYS A 171 18.39 4.32 -11.07
C LYS A 171 17.21 5.14 -10.58
N LEU A 172 16.58 4.68 -9.50
CA LEU A 172 15.48 5.38 -8.86
C LEU A 172 15.87 6.81 -8.47
N ASP A 173 15.08 7.78 -8.92
CA ASP A 173 15.23 9.20 -8.62
C ASP A 173 14.12 9.64 -7.65
N MET A 174 14.49 9.75 -6.37
CA MET A 174 13.54 10.10 -5.32
C MET A 174 12.95 11.51 -5.46
N SER A 175 13.60 12.41 -6.21
CA SER A 175 13.03 13.74 -6.47
C SER A 175 11.79 13.62 -7.36
N LYS A 176 11.83 12.74 -8.36
CA LYS A 176 10.71 12.46 -9.27
C LYS A 176 9.60 11.67 -8.60
N VAL A 177 9.95 10.70 -7.74
CA VAL A 177 8.96 9.99 -6.92
C VAL A 177 8.21 10.97 -6.01
N THR A 178 8.94 11.87 -5.34
CA THR A 178 8.33 12.86 -4.44
C THR A 178 7.47 13.85 -5.21
N PHE A 179 7.90 14.26 -6.40
CA PHE A 179 7.10 15.08 -7.31
C PHE A 179 5.77 14.39 -7.59
N TRP A 180 5.76 13.20 -8.19
CA TRP A 180 4.52 12.52 -8.53
C TRP A 180 3.63 12.21 -7.33
N CYS A 181 4.22 11.96 -6.16
CA CYS A 181 3.47 11.64 -4.95
C CYS A 181 3.10 12.85 -4.05
N SER A 182 3.23 14.08 -4.54
CA SER A 182 2.94 15.28 -3.75
C SER A 182 1.44 15.56 -3.58
N GLY A 183 0.62 15.11 -4.53
CA GLY A 183 -0.82 15.43 -4.60
C GLY A 183 -1.18 16.59 -5.53
N ASP A 184 -0.22 17.16 -6.26
CA ASP A 184 -0.43 18.41 -7.03
C ASP A 184 -0.21 18.26 -8.56
N ASN A 185 0.12 17.07 -9.03
CA ASN A 185 0.72 16.83 -10.35
C ASN A 185 -0.15 16.04 -11.33
N THR A 186 -1.46 15.93 -11.08
CA THR A 186 -2.39 15.20 -11.97
C THR A 186 -3.59 16.08 -12.33
N PRO A 187 -3.75 16.42 -13.62
CA PRO A 187 -4.88 17.21 -14.10
C PRO A 187 -6.24 16.51 -13.95
N SER A 188 -6.30 15.18 -14.01
CA SER A 188 -7.57 14.42 -14.11
C SER A 188 -8.19 13.99 -12.76
N GLY A 189 -7.46 14.08 -11.64
CA GLY A 189 -7.97 13.66 -10.34
C GLY A 189 -6.87 13.35 -9.32
N PRO A 190 -7.21 12.84 -8.12
CA PRO A 190 -6.26 12.61 -7.03
C PRO A 190 -5.44 11.30 -7.17
N SER A 191 -5.23 10.82 -8.39
CA SER A 191 -4.54 9.56 -8.66
C SER A 191 -3.60 9.62 -9.85
N VAL A 192 -2.57 8.77 -9.81
CA VAL A 192 -1.60 8.59 -10.90
C VAL A 192 -1.77 7.24 -11.58
N GLY A 193 -1.41 7.21 -12.86
CA GLY A 193 -1.16 5.99 -13.63
C GLY A 193 0.33 5.65 -13.60
N VAL A 194 0.65 4.36 -13.64
CA VAL A 194 2.02 3.86 -13.69
C VAL A 194 2.15 2.81 -14.78
N ASP A 195 3.12 3.05 -15.66
CA ASP A 195 3.56 2.11 -16.68
C ASP A 195 4.90 1.51 -16.26
N ILE A 196 4.97 0.19 -16.28
CA ILE A 196 6.18 -0.57 -15.94
C ILE A 196 6.70 -1.22 -17.21
N ILE A 197 7.94 -0.88 -17.57
CA ILE A 197 8.55 -1.32 -18.82
C ILE A 197 9.63 -2.35 -18.52
N GLY A 198 9.57 -3.48 -19.21
CA GLY A 198 10.63 -4.49 -19.15
C GLY A 198 10.76 -5.25 -20.45
N HIS A 199 11.83 -6.03 -20.57
CA HIS A 199 12.06 -7.01 -21.63
C HIS A 199 12.02 -8.42 -21.06
#